data_AF-A0A1Y4QC03-F1
#
_entry.id   AF-A0A1Y4QC03-F1
#
_cell.length_a   1.000
_cell.length_b   1.000
_cell.length_c   1.000
_cell.angle_alpha   90.00
_cell.angle_beta   90.00
_cell.angle_gamma   90.00
#
_symmetry.space_group_name_H-M   'P 1'
#
loop_
_entity.id
_entity.type
_entity.pdbx_description
1 polymer ?
#
loop_
_entity_poly.entity_id
_entity_poly.type
_entity_poly.pdbx_seq_one_letter_code
_entity_poly.pdbx_strand_id
1 'polypeptide(L)'
;MEIGEYISIQELNEMYEMICELPDYITDALDEFVSHYGSLEEVYEHKDDIYFYPDCDDMTDIAYYFIDELQVLGEIPLPLQNYIDYEAYGRDLSIEGTFIETSRGICEIPY
;
A
#
# COMPACT_ATOMS: atom_id res chain seq x y z
N MET A 1 -16.16 -0.11 4.62
CA MET A 1 -17.12 -0.35 3.52
C MET A 1 -18.54 -0.33 4.09
N GLU A 2 -19.45 0.45 3.51
CA GLU A 2 -20.87 0.48 3.93
C GLU A 2 -21.75 -0.22 2.90
N ILE A 3 -22.60 -1.15 3.35
CA ILE A 3 -23.57 -1.85 2.48
C ILE A 3 -24.94 -1.21 2.67
N GLY A 4 -25.50 -0.66 1.59
CA GLY A 4 -26.82 -0.03 1.63
C GLY A 4 -27.96 -1.03 1.82
N GLU A 5 -29.01 -0.63 2.56
CA GLU A 5 -30.18 -1.49 2.86
C GLU A 5 -30.97 -1.94 1.61
N TYR A 6 -30.76 -1.27 0.46
CA TYR A 6 -31.46 -1.54 -0.81
C TYR A 6 -30.60 -2.25 -1.84
N ILE A 7 -29.42 -2.76 -1.46
CA ILE A 7 -28.56 -3.50 -2.38
C ILE A 7 -29.25 -4.81 -2.83
N SER A 8 -29.16 -5.12 -4.12
CA SER A 8 -29.70 -6.36 -4.65
C SER A 8 -28.78 -7.55 -4.34
N ILE A 9 -29.34 -8.76 -4.36
CA ILE A 9 -28.56 -10.00 -4.20
C ILE A 9 -27.52 -10.13 -5.33
N GLN A 10 -27.85 -9.63 -6.53
CA GLN A 10 -26.93 -9.68 -7.66
C GLN A 10 -25.71 -8.80 -7.39
N GLU A 11 -25.91 -7.54 -6.98
CA GLU A 11 -24.82 -6.63 -6.61
C GLU A 11 -23.98 -7.19 -5.46
N LEU A 12 -24.61 -7.81 -4.45
CA LEU A 12 -23.88 -8.49 -3.37
C LEU A 12 -22.98 -9.63 -3.87
N ASN A 13 -23.45 -10.41 -4.84
CA ASN A 13 -22.64 -11.48 -5.43
C ASN A 13 -21.49 -10.91 -6.26
N GLU A 14 -21.73 -9.84 -7.03
CA GLU A 14 -20.68 -9.15 -7.80
C GLU A 14 -19.59 -8.59 -6.86
N MET A 15 -19.96 -7.96 -5.74
CA MET A 15 -19.01 -7.52 -4.72
C MET A 15 -18.20 -8.67 -4.13
N TYR A 16 -18.85 -9.81 -3.85
CA TYR A 16 -18.16 -10.99 -3.33
C TYR A 16 -17.16 -11.54 -4.34
N GLU A 17 -17.52 -11.62 -5.62
CA GLU A 17 -16.62 -12.07 -6.68
C GLU A 17 -15.41 -11.14 -6.80
N MET A 18 -15.60 -9.82 -6.78
CA MET A 18 -14.51 -8.84 -6.79
C MET A 18 -13.56 -9.05 -5.60
N ILE A 19 -14.08 -9.17 -4.38
CA ILE A 19 -13.26 -9.38 -3.17
C ILE A 19 -12.48 -10.69 -3.24
N CYS A 20 -13.05 -11.77 -3.78
CA CYS A 20 -12.37 -13.05 -3.90
C CYS A 20 -11.20 -13.03 -4.89
N GLU A 21 -11.23 -12.10 -5.84
CA GLU A 21 -10.19 -11.93 -6.86
C GLU A 21 -9.14 -10.87 -6.47
N LEU A 22 -9.37 -10.13 -5.40
CA LEU A 22 -8.39 -9.18 -4.88
C LEU A 22 -7.24 -9.93 -4.19
N PRO A 23 -6.00 -9.43 -4.31
CA PRO A 23 -4.88 -9.94 -3.53
C PRO A 23 -5.11 -9.84 -2.02
N ASP A 24 -4.60 -10.83 -1.28
CA ASP A 24 -4.71 -10.91 0.18
C ASP A 24 -4.32 -9.59 0.88
N TYR A 25 -3.24 -8.93 0.45
CA TYR A 25 -2.74 -7.70 1.05
C TYR A 25 -3.71 -6.52 0.88
N ILE A 26 -4.50 -6.50 -0.20
CA ILE A 26 -5.55 -5.49 -0.38
C ILE A 26 -6.75 -5.85 0.49
N THR A 27 -7.15 -7.12 0.50
CA THR A 27 -8.33 -7.55 1.28
C THR A 27 -8.16 -7.38 2.78
N ASP A 28 -6.92 -7.47 3.28
CA ASP A 28 -6.58 -7.31 4.70
C ASP A 28 -6.82 -5.88 5.21
N ALA A 29 -6.57 -4.87 4.36
CA ALA A 29 -6.78 -3.46 4.65
C ALA A 29 -7.87 -2.85 3.75
N LEU A 30 -8.86 -3.64 3.33
CA LEU A 30 -9.84 -3.24 2.31
C LEU A 30 -10.58 -1.94 2.66
N ASP A 31 -10.86 -1.72 3.94
CA ASP A 31 -11.52 -0.51 4.41
C ASP A 31 -10.67 0.75 4.16
N GLU A 32 -9.35 0.65 4.28
CA GLU A 32 -8.42 1.76 4.03
C GLU A 32 -8.33 2.05 2.53
N PHE A 33 -8.20 1.01 1.71
CA PHE A 33 -8.23 1.14 0.25
C PHE A 33 -9.54 1.74 -0.25
N VAL A 34 -10.69 1.26 0.24
CA VAL A 34 -12.00 1.83 -0.12
C VAL A 34 -12.13 3.26 0.41
N SER A 35 -11.54 3.60 1.56
CA SER A 35 -11.53 4.98 2.05
C SER A 35 -10.70 5.90 1.16
N HIS A 36 -9.63 5.39 0.52
CA HIS A 36 -8.79 6.15 -0.40
C HIS A 36 -9.46 6.31 -1.78
N TYR A 37 -9.85 5.20 -2.41
CA TYR A 37 -10.41 5.18 -3.76
C TYR A 37 -11.91 5.55 -3.82
N GLY A 38 -12.62 5.42 -2.71
CA GLY A 38 -14.03 5.78 -2.56
C GLY A 38 -15.01 4.63 -2.76
N SER A 39 -14.64 3.57 -3.49
CA SER A 39 -15.50 2.39 -3.68
C SER A 39 -14.70 1.09 -3.88
N LEU A 40 -15.38 -0.06 -3.80
CA LEU A 40 -14.77 -1.37 -4.05
C LEU A 40 -14.42 -1.54 -5.53
N GLU A 41 -15.25 -1.02 -6.42
CA GLU A 41 -15.06 -1.08 -7.87
C GLU A 41 -13.76 -0.39 -8.27
N GLU A 42 -13.50 0.82 -7.77
CA GLU A 42 -12.27 1.57 -8.04
C GLU A 42 -11.04 0.85 -7.50
N VAL A 43 -11.12 0.25 -6.29
CA VAL A 43 -10.04 -0.59 -5.75
C VAL A 43 -9.77 -1.79 -6.66
N TYR A 44 -10.82 -2.43 -7.18
CA TYR A 44 -10.68 -3.57 -8.07
C TYR A 44 -10.07 -3.19 -9.42
N GLU A 45 -10.42 -2.03 -9.98
CA GLU A 45 -9.82 -1.52 -11.23
C GLU A 45 -8.34 -1.17 -11.07
N HIS A 46 -7.92 -0.67 -9.90
CA HIS A 46 -6.54 -0.25 -9.62
C HIS A 46 -5.69 -1.31 -8.89
N LYS A 47 -6.20 -2.52 -8.69
CA LYS A 47 -5.52 -3.57 -7.91
C LYS A 47 -4.13 -3.93 -8.43
N ASP A 48 -3.92 -3.83 -9.74
CA ASP A 48 -2.67 -4.18 -10.42
C ASP A 48 -1.66 -3.02 -10.43
N ASP A 49 -2.08 -1.81 -10.08
CA ASP A 49 -1.23 -0.61 -10.02
C ASP A 49 -0.59 -0.42 -8.63
N ILE A 50 -1.14 -1.06 -7.59
CA ILE A 50 -0.66 -0.92 -6.21
C ILE A 50 0.68 -1.65 -6.04
N TYR A 51 1.69 -0.92 -5.53
CA TYR A 51 2.97 -1.53 -5.16
C TYR A 51 2.88 -2.13 -3.76
N PHE A 52 3.32 -3.37 -3.60
CA PHE A 52 3.28 -4.08 -2.34
C PHE A 52 4.68 -4.42 -1.84
N TYR A 53 4.98 -4.02 -0.61
CA TYR A 53 6.24 -4.21 0.10
C TYR A 53 6.01 -5.17 1.28
N PRO A 54 6.11 -6.50 1.07
CA PRO A 54 5.75 -7.52 2.06
C PRO A 54 6.67 -7.60 3.28
N ASP A 55 7.92 -7.16 3.15
CA ASP A 55 8.94 -7.23 4.19
C ASP A 55 9.17 -5.87 4.89
N CYS A 56 8.21 -4.95 4.78
CA CYS A 56 8.28 -3.62 5.41
C CYS A 56 7.15 -3.46 6.42
N ASP A 57 7.52 -3.30 7.70
CA ASP A 57 6.57 -3.12 8.80
C ASP A 57 6.24 -1.63 9.03
N ASP A 58 7.16 -0.72 8.68
CA ASP A 58 6.98 0.73 8.81
C ASP A 58 7.63 1.54 7.67
N MET A 59 7.42 2.86 7.67
CA MET A 59 8.01 3.76 6.67
C MET A 59 9.55 3.82 6.73
N THR A 60 10.16 3.42 7.84
CA THR A 60 11.62 3.31 7.95
C THR A 60 12.10 2.12 7.13
N ASP A 61 11.40 0.99 7.15
CA ASP A 61 11.72 -0.16 6.29
C ASP A 61 11.56 0.18 4.80
N ILE A 62 10.54 0.96 4.44
CA ILE A 62 10.39 1.50 3.08
C ILE A 62 11.59 2.37 2.71
N ALA A 63 12.03 3.26 3.60
CA ALA A 63 13.21 4.07 3.38
C ALA A 63 14.47 3.23 3.17
N TYR A 64 14.66 2.16 3.96
CA TYR A 64 15.73 1.18 3.75
C TYR A 64 15.64 0.53 2.37
N TYR A 65 14.45 0.04 1.99
CA TYR A 65 14.24 -0.59 0.68
C TYR A 65 14.59 0.37 -0.47
N PHE A 66 14.20 1.64 -0.39
CA PHE A 66 14.46 2.61 -1.45
C PHE A 66 15.95 2.95 -1.54
N ILE A 67 16.60 3.19 -0.40
CA ILE A 67 17.99 3.65 -0.36
C ILE A 67 18.97 2.50 -0.64
N ASP A 68 18.79 1.35 -0.01
CA ASP A 68 19.78 0.27 -0.05
C ASP A 68 19.49 -0.76 -1.14
N GLU A 69 18.23 -1.19 -1.31
CA GLU A 69 17.86 -2.21 -2.30
C GLU A 69 17.65 -1.61 -3.69
N LEU A 70 16.90 -0.50 -3.81
CA LEU A 70 16.68 0.19 -5.09
C LEU A 70 17.80 1.18 -5.45
N GLN A 71 18.68 1.51 -4.50
CA GLN A 71 19.78 2.45 -4.70
C GLN A 71 19.34 3.81 -5.28
N VAL A 72 18.23 4.37 -4.81
CA VAL A 72 17.69 5.65 -5.32
C VAL A 72 18.66 6.83 -5.12
N LEU A 73 19.57 6.73 -4.13
CA LEU A 73 20.64 7.71 -3.87
C LEU A 73 21.98 7.34 -4.54
N GLY A 74 22.01 6.27 -5.33
CA GLY A 74 23.23 5.70 -5.91
C GLY A 74 24.07 4.90 -4.92
N GLU A 75 25.33 4.62 -5.27
CA GLU A 75 26.24 3.88 -4.39
C GLU A 75 26.66 4.72 -3.18
N ILE A 76 26.20 4.30 -2.00
CA ILE A 76 26.58 4.92 -0.74
C ILE A 76 27.79 4.18 -0.15
N PRO A 77 28.90 4.88 0.15
CA PRO A 77 30.01 4.26 0.85
C PRO A 77 29.58 3.70 2.20
N LEU A 78 29.92 2.43 2.50
CA LEU A 78 29.62 1.76 3.78
C LEU A 78 29.87 2.61 5.04
N PRO A 79 30.93 3.45 5.13
CA PRO A 79 31.13 4.30 6.30
C PRO A 79 30.04 5.36 6.50
N LEU A 80 29.38 5.81 5.42
CA LEU A 80 28.33 6.83 5.44
C LEU A 80 26.94 6.23 5.65
N GLN A 81 26.75 4.95 5.32
CA GLN A 81 25.45 4.27 5.43
C GLN A 81 24.87 4.33 6.87
N ASN A 82 25.73 4.21 7.89
CA ASN A 82 25.32 4.31 9.30
C ASN A 82 24.96 5.73 9.76
N TYR A 83 25.13 6.75 8.91
CA TYR A 83 24.79 8.14 9.21
C TYR A 83 23.53 8.62 8.47
N ILE A 84 22.88 7.73 7.71
CA ILE A 84 21.63 8.02 7.04
C ILE A 84 20.50 7.93 8.06
N ASP A 85 19.65 8.96 8.04
CA ASP A 85 18.45 9.01 8.86
C ASP A 85 17.26 8.45 8.05
N TYR A 86 17.10 7.13 8.11
CA TYR A 86 16.03 6.42 7.39
C TYR A 86 14.64 6.79 7.92
N GLU A 87 14.52 7.07 9.22
CA GLU A 87 13.25 7.50 9.83
C GLU A 87 12.81 8.85 9.24
N ALA A 88 13.74 9.81 9.14
CA ALA A 88 13.45 11.10 8.52
C ALA A 88 13.07 10.96 7.04
N TYR A 89 13.78 10.13 6.29
CA TYR A 89 13.48 9.91 4.87
C TYR A 89 12.12 9.21 4.68
N GLY A 90 11.84 8.17 5.47
CA GLY A 90 10.55 7.46 5.45
C GLY A 90 9.38 8.38 5.78
N ARG A 91 9.55 9.29 6.74
CA ARG A 91 8.55 10.33 7.03
C ARG A 91 8.32 11.24 5.84
N ASP A 92 9.39 11.69 5.18
CA ASP A 92 9.25 12.56 4.00
C ASP A 92 8.54 11.82 2.86
N LEU A 93 8.84 10.52 2.63
CA LEU A 93 8.11 9.67 1.69
C LEU A 93 6.61 9.60 2.02
N SER A 94 6.24 9.41 3.28
CA SER A 94 4.84 9.35 3.71
C SER A 94 4.06 10.65 3.51
N ILE A 95 4.77 11.78 3.40
CA ILE A 95 4.18 13.09 3.11
C ILE A 95 4.01 13.29 1.61
N GLU A 96 4.96 12.79 0.82
CA GLU A 96 4.99 12.95 -0.64
C GLU A 96 4.21 11.88 -1.40
N GLY A 97 3.87 10.75 -0.79
CA GLY A 97 3.12 9.66 -1.41
C GLY A 97 1.99 9.14 -0.52
N THR A 98 1.24 8.17 -1.03
CA THR A 98 0.17 7.50 -0.30
C THR A 98 0.59 6.09 0.05
N PHE A 99 0.74 5.82 1.34
CA PHE A 99 1.10 4.50 1.87
C PHE A 99 0.01 3.99 2.81
N ILE A 100 -0.32 2.70 2.70
CA ILE A 100 -1.29 1.99 3.52
C ILE A 100 -0.55 0.86 4.24
N GLU A 101 -0.59 0.88 5.58
CA GLU A 101 -0.02 -0.18 6.41
C GLU A 101 -1.01 -1.35 6.49
N THR A 102 -0.55 -2.57 6.21
CA THR A 102 -1.36 -3.79 6.29
C THR A 102 -0.71 -4.77 7.27
N SER A 103 -1.42 -5.80 7.73
CA SER A 103 -0.80 -6.83 8.58
C SER A 103 0.25 -7.69 7.86
N ARG A 104 0.42 -7.48 6.54
CA ARG A 104 1.27 -8.26 5.64
C ARG A 104 2.40 -7.44 5.01
N GLY A 105 2.53 -6.17 5.39
CA GLY A 105 3.50 -5.24 4.81
C GLY A 105 2.85 -3.90 4.45
N ILE A 106 3.57 -3.08 3.69
CA ILE A 106 3.11 -1.75 3.27
C ILE A 106 2.72 -1.75 1.80
N CYS A 107 1.63 -1.05 1.48
CA CYS A 107 1.21 -0.81 0.11
C CYS A 107 1.38 0.66 -0.26
N GLU A 108 1.89 0.95 -1.45
CA GLU A 108 1.96 2.29 -2.02
C GLU A 108 0.97 2.43 -3.17
N ILE A 109 0.19 3.51 -3.12
CA ILE A 109 -0.78 3.84 -4.16
C ILE A 109 -0.15 4.88 -5.09
N PRO A 110 0.05 4.56 -6.39
CA PRO A 110 0.57 5.51 -7.35
C PRO A 110 -0.42 6.66 -7.64
N TYR A 111 0.13 7.83 -7.99
CA TYR A 111 -0.61 9.02 -8.40
C TYR A 111 -1.26 8.93 -9.79
#